data_AF-A0A1U9ZSG4-F1
#
_entry.id   AF-A0A1U9ZSG4-F1
#
_cell.length_a   1.000
_cell.length_b   1.000
_cell.length_c   1.000
_cell.angle_alpha   90.00
_cell.angle_beta   90.00
_cell.angle_gamma   90.00
#
_symmetry.space_group_name_H-M   'P 1'
#
loop_
_entity.id
_entity.type
_entity.pdbx_description
1 polymer ?
#
loop_
_entity_poly.entity_id
_entity_poly.type
_entity_poly.pdbx_seq_one_letter_code
_entity_poly.pdbx_strand_id
1 'polypeptide(L)'
;MTDYRASFDAGIVFSNGGDLTVHGFRVDLPGPDASEAEIAALFVASLGLLMTDTVELANVRIFAEPHKGTRGGPSDTRTSAPVAGRERLVELDHLAREGGTYLEAPGGDLAAVELATTVDLPAVVVRVTGARRGAVGVGSLAPFDVRGHAVLLHTGVREGHGEGHGEVHGEVHCLAPEAAAWLVEQGAVLVGTDADGLDDCAHEARPARETLLGAGVPVVERLTGLDGLPPTGALFTAAPPRLLGVGRVPVRAYARVPVA
;
A
#
# COMPACT_ATOMS: atom_id res chain seq x y z
N MET A 1 -21.07 -22.86 -5.97
CA MET A 1 -21.07 -23.15 -4.53
C MET A 1 -22.19 -22.35 -3.90
N THR A 2 -22.84 -22.88 -2.88
CA THR A 2 -23.87 -22.13 -2.15
C THR A 2 -23.17 -21.19 -1.18
N ASP A 3 -23.44 -19.90 -1.29
CA ASP A 3 -22.90 -18.84 -0.42
C ASP A 3 -23.75 -18.72 0.85
N TYR A 4 -23.14 -18.40 1.99
CA TYR A 4 -23.79 -18.35 3.31
C TYR A 4 -23.54 -17.03 4.03
N ARG A 5 -24.56 -16.49 4.69
CA ARG A 5 -24.43 -15.32 5.59
C ARG A 5 -25.00 -15.62 6.96
N ALA A 6 -24.45 -14.94 7.96
CA ALA A 6 -25.09 -14.77 9.26
C ALA A 6 -25.76 -13.39 9.32
N SER A 7 -26.93 -13.32 9.95
CA SER A 7 -27.54 -12.08 10.45
C SER A 7 -27.65 -12.17 11.96
N PHE A 8 -27.25 -11.11 12.68
CA PHE A 8 -27.20 -11.12 14.14
C PHE A 8 -27.26 -9.69 14.71
N ASP A 9 -27.55 -9.60 16.00
CA ASP A 9 -27.31 -8.41 16.80
C ASP A 9 -26.01 -8.61 17.59
N ALA A 10 -25.28 -7.54 17.89
CA ALA A 10 -24.06 -7.65 18.67
C ALA A 10 -23.83 -6.43 19.58
N GLY A 11 -23.25 -6.70 20.75
CA GLY A 11 -22.67 -5.69 21.64
C GLY A 11 -21.16 -5.87 21.75
N ILE A 12 -20.42 -4.78 21.64
CA ILE A 12 -18.96 -4.74 21.77
C ILE A 12 -18.58 -3.78 22.88
N VAL A 13 -17.64 -4.20 23.74
CA VAL A 13 -16.94 -3.31 24.67
C VAL A 13 -15.49 -3.17 24.22
N PHE A 14 -14.97 -1.93 24.21
CA PHE A 14 -13.58 -1.67 23.86
C PHE A 14 -12.70 -1.51 25.11
N SER A 15 -11.49 -2.04 25.04
CA SER A 15 -10.49 -1.98 26.13
C SER A 15 -9.98 -0.56 26.41
N ASN A 16 -10.16 0.39 25.48
CA ASN A 16 -9.90 1.82 25.69
C ASN A 16 -11.13 2.62 26.17
N GLY A 17 -12.23 1.93 26.48
CA GLY A 17 -13.49 2.51 26.92
C GLY A 17 -14.48 2.77 25.79
N GLY A 18 -15.77 2.76 26.13
CA GLY A 18 -16.88 2.88 25.19
C GLY A 18 -17.41 1.52 24.70
N ASP A 19 -18.56 1.57 24.02
CA ASP A 19 -19.25 0.40 23.49
C ASP A 19 -19.83 0.67 22.10
N LEU A 20 -20.11 -0.42 21.36
CA LEU A 20 -20.80 -0.40 20.09
C LEU A 20 -21.90 -1.46 20.10
N THR A 21 -23.12 -1.06 19.77
CA THR A 21 -24.25 -1.98 19.60
C THR A 21 -24.73 -1.95 18.15
N VAL A 22 -24.97 -3.12 17.55
CA VAL A 22 -25.51 -3.27 16.20
C VAL A 22 -26.72 -4.20 16.19
N HIS A 23 -27.63 -3.95 15.25
CA HIS A 23 -28.85 -4.75 15.06
C HIS A 23 -28.98 -5.23 13.62
N GLY A 24 -29.27 -6.52 13.44
CA GLY A 24 -29.47 -7.15 12.13
C GLY A 24 -28.25 -7.06 11.20
N PHE A 25 -27.04 -6.99 11.77
CA PHE A 25 -25.80 -6.91 11.01
C PHE A 25 -25.55 -8.22 10.24
N ARG A 26 -24.94 -8.14 9.07
CA ARG A 26 -24.70 -9.31 8.21
C ARG A 26 -23.23 -9.47 7.81
N VAL A 27 -22.70 -10.68 7.99
CA VAL A 27 -21.37 -11.11 7.51
C VAL A 27 -21.50 -12.35 6.64
N ASP A 28 -20.60 -12.51 5.67
CA ASP A 28 -20.47 -13.77 4.93
C ASP A 28 -19.72 -14.82 5.76
N LEU A 29 -20.05 -16.09 5.52
CA LEU A 29 -19.52 -17.24 6.25
C LEU A 29 -18.83 -18.22 5.31
N PRO A 30 -17.83 -18.97 5.80
CA PRO A 30 -17.15 -19.99 5.00
C PRO A 30 -18.05 -21.21 4.73
N GLY A 31 -19.09 -21.40 5.56
CA GLY A 31 -20.05 -22.48 5.46
C GLY A 31 -21.19 -22.34 6.47
N PRO A 32 -22.17 -23.25 6.45
CA PRO A 32 -23.37 -23.20 7.29
C PRO A 32 -23.11 -23.49 8.77
N ASP A 33 -22.00 -24.15 9.10
CA ASP A 33 -21.70 -24.63 10.45
C ASP A 33 -20.78 -23.68 11.25
N ALA A 34 -20.68 -22.41 10.83
CA ALA A 34 -19.85 -21.42 11.50
C ALA A 34 -20.30 -21.18 12.94
N SER A 35 -19.35 -21.23 13.88
CA SER A 35 -19.58 -20.98 15.30
C SER A 35 -19.79 -19.50 15.61
N GLU A 36 -20.42 -19.17 16.74
CA GLU A 36 -20.59 -17.78 17.17
C GLU A 36 -19.25 -17.05 17.36
N ALA A 37 -18.20 -17.75 17.81
CA ALA A 37 -16.87 -17.18 17.93
C ALA A 37 -16.28 -16.79 16.56
N GLU A 38 -16.49 -17.61 15.53
CA GLU A 38 -16.07 -17.29 14.16
C GLU A 38 -16.89 -16.12 13.61
N ILE A 39 -18.21 -16.08 13.84
CA ILE A 39 -19.07 -14.97 13.42
C ILE A 39 -18.63 -13.65 14.08
N ALA A 40 -18.30 -13.69 15.37
CA ALA A 40 -17.79 -12.52 16.10
C ALA A 40 -16.44 -12.03 15.55
N ALA A 41 -15.53 -12.95 15.24
CA ALA A 41 -14.24 -12.60 14.63
C ALA A 41 -14.42 -11.95 13.25
N LEU A 42 -15.29 -12.52 12.41
CA LEU A 42 -15.62 -11.97 11.09
C LEU A 42 -16.30 -10.60 11.19
N PHE A 43 -17.17 -10.41 12.19
CA PHE A 43 -17.80 -9.12 12.47
C PHE A 43 -16.76 -8.04 12.78
N VAL A 44 -15.87 -8.29 13.74
CA VAL A 44 -14.79 -7.37 14.13
C VAL A 44 -13.90 -7.03 12.93
N ALA A 45 -13.49 -8.05 12.17
CA ALA A 45 -12.69 -7.89 10.96
C ALA A 45 -13.43 -7.05 9.88
N SER A 46 -14.74 -7.23 9.73
CA SER A 46 -15.52 -6.51 8.71
C SER A 46 -15.65 -5.02 8.92
N LEU A 47 -15.69 -4.60 10.19
CA LEU A 47 -15.72 -3.20 10.57
C LEU A 47 -14.31 -2.62 10.82
N GLY A 48 -13.26 -3.45 10.77
CA GLY A 48 -11.88 -3.04 11.05
C GLY A 48 -11.72 -2.51 12.48
N LEU A 49 -12.45 -3.09 13.44
CA LEU A 49 -12.43 -2.62 14.82
C LEU A 49 -11.12 -3.04 15.50
N LEU A 50 -10.54 -2.11 16.25
CA LEU A 50 -9.35 -2.33 17.06
C LEU A 50 -9.73 -2.25 18.54
N MET A 51 -8.91 -2.86 19.40
CA MET A 51 -9.05 -2.78 20.86
C MET A 51 -10.35 -3.37 21.41
N THR A 52 -11.03 -4.24 20.65
CA THR A 52 -12.19 -5.02 21.10
C THR A 52 -11.81 -5.92 22.27
N ASP A 53 -12.50 -5.78 23.40
CA ASP A 53 -12.29 -6.60 24.61
C ASP A 53 -13.28 -7.77 24.64
N THR A 54 -14.58 -7.47 24.56
CA THR A 54 -15.64 -8.47 24.51
C THR A 54 -16.59 -8.23 23.34
N VAL A 55 -17.10 -9.33 22.77
CA VAL A 55 -18.13 -9.36 21.75
C VAL A 55 -19.21 -10.34 22.19
N GLU A 56 -20.44 -9.85 22.35
CA GLU A 56 -21.60 -10.68 22.64
C GLU A 56 -22.54 -10.67 21.44
N LEU A 57 -22.86 -11.85 20.92
CA LEU A 57 -23.81 -12.01 19.82
C LEU A 57 -25.18 -12.39 20.36
N ALA A 58 -26.23 -11.90 19.70
CA ALA A 58 -27.60 -12.28 19.95
C ALA A 58 -28.35 -12.48 18.63
N ASN A 59 -29.44 -13.26 18.67
CA ASN A 59 -30.33 -13.45 17.53
C ASN A 59 -29.64 -13.94 16.24
N VAL A 60 -28.58 -14.74 16.37
CA VAL A 60 -27.80 -15.26 15.24
C VAL A 60 -28.66 -16.17 14.36
N ARG A 61 -28.67 -15.89 13.06
CA ARG A 61 -29.34 -16.71 12.03
C ARG A 61 -28.44 -16.87 10.83
N ILE A 62 -28.18 -18.12 10.44
CA ILE A 62 -27.40 -18.46 9.24
C ILE A 62 -28.35 -18.86 8.12
N PHE A 63 -28.14 -18.36 6.91
CA PHE A 63 -28.95 -18.67 5.74
C PHE A 63 -28.12 -18.59 4.45
N ALA A 64 -28.57 -19.34 3.44
CA ALA A 64 -27.95 -19.34 2.12
C ALA A 64 -28.43 -18.12 1.31
N GLU A 65 -27.52 -17.25 0.90
CA GLU A 65 -27.81 -16.04 0.11
C GLU A 65 -26.58 -15.70 -0.74
N PRO A 66 -26.69 -15.55 -2.08
CA PRO A 66 -25.58 -15.09 -2.91
C PRO A 66 -25.08 -13.73 -2.45
N HIS A 67 -23.77 -13.57 -2.30
CA HIS A 67 -23.18 -12.31 -1.83
C HIS A 67 -21.84 -12.01 -2.48
N LYS A 68 -21.47 -10.72 -2.51
CA LYS A 68 -20.17 -10.25 -3.01
C LYS A 68 -19.04 -10.33 -1.96
N GLY A 69 -19.32 -10.90 -0.78
CA GLY A 69 -18.41 -10.93 0.37
C GLY A 69 -18.53 -9.71 1.28
N THR A 70 -18.06 -9.84 2.51
CA THR A 70 -17.82 -8.74 3.45
C THR A 70 -16.33 -8.53 3.63
N ARG A 71 -15.92 -7.29 3.92
CA ARG A 71 -14.52 -6.96 4.22
C ARG A 71 -14.06 -7.83 5.41
N GLY A 72 -12.81 -8.31 5.42
CA GLY A 72 -12.30 -9.24 6.43
C GLY A 72 -12.97 -10.62 6.44
N GLY A 73 -13.94 -10.87 5.55
CA GLY A 73 -14.74 -12.08 5.48
C GLY A 73 -14.05 -13.24 4.78
N PRO A 74 -14.62 -14.45 4.84
CA PRO A 74 -14.14 -15.64 4.11
C PRO A 74 -14.10 -15.46 2.59
N SER A 75 -14.96 -14.60 2.05
CA SER A 75 -14.95 -14.22 0.63
C SER A 75 -14.04 -13.00 0.36
N ASP A 76 -13.41 -12.42 1.38
CA ASP A 76 -12.43 -11.35 1.23
C ASP A 76 -11.06 -11.95 0.89
N THR A 77 -10.76 -11.99 -0.41
CA THR A 77 -9.50 -12.46 -0.99
C THR A 77 -8.27 -11.63 -0.57
N ARG A 78 -8.46 -10.59 0.27
CA ARG A 78 -7.38 -9.79 0.88
C ARG A 78 -6.82 -10.38 2.18
N THR A 79 -7.52 -11.32 2.83
CA THR A 79 -7.15 -11.81 4.19
C THR A 79 -6.65 -13.26 4.21
N SER A 80 -6.60 -13.95 3.07
CA SER A 80 -5.98 -15.28 3.02
C SER A 80 -4.47 -15.16 3.24
N ALA A 81 -3.98 -15.79 4.32
CA ALA A 81 -2.58 -16.18 4.43
C ALA A 81 -2.13 -16.83 3.09
N PRO A 82 -0.87 -16.66 2.67
CA PRO A 82 -0.45 -17.00 1.32
C PRO A 82 -0.52 -18.51 1.13
N VAL A 83 -1.68 -18.99 0.65
CA VAL A 83 -1.74 -20.17 -0.20
C VAL A 83 -0.83 -19.82 -1.37
N ALA A 84 0.05 -20.73 -1.76
CA ALA A 84 0.92 -20.58 -2.93
C ALA A 84 0.07 -20.50 -4.21
N GLY A 85 -0.65 -19.39 -4.36
CA GLY A 85 -1.32 -18.96 -5.56
C GLY A 85 -0.25 -18.55 -6.54
N ARG A 86 -0.56 -18.71 -7.83
CA ARG A 86 0.29 -18.16 -8.87
C ARG A 86 0.49 -16.67 -8.56
N GLU A 87 1.72 -16.21 -8.45
CA GLU A 87 2.00 -14.80 -8.31
C GLU A 87 2.22 -14.22 -9.70
N ARG A 88 1.65 -13.05 -9.97
CA ARG A 88 1.90 -12.30 -11.19
C ARG A 88 3.03 -11.32 -10.93
N LEU A 89 4.01 -11.30 -11.82
CA LEU A 89 4.99 -10.23 -11.87
C LEU A 89 4.40 -9.04 -12.63
N VAL A 90 4.49 -7.87 -12.03
CA VAL A 90 4.18 -6.58 -12.63
C VAL A 90 5.50 -5.85 -12.81
N GLU A 91 5.87 -5.58 -14.06
CA GLU A 91 7.03 -4.76 -14.39
C GLU A 91 6.71 -3.30 -14.06
N LEU A 92 7.61 -2.64 -13.33
CA LEU A 92 7.46 -1.25 -12.88
C LEU A 92 8.59 -0.35 -13.40
N ASP A 93 9.42 -0.85 -14.31
CA ASP A 93 10.55 -0.10 -14.86
C ASP A 93 10.21 0.59 -16.19
N HIS A 94 10.87 1.72 -16.45
CA HIS A 94 10.89 2.38 -17.77
C HIS A 94 12.12 1.93 -18.57
N LEU A 95 11.93 1.73 -19.88
CA LEU A 95 13.05 1.47 -20.80
C LEU A 95 14.06 2.63 -20.78
N ALA A 96 15.34 2.28 -20.70
CA ALA A 96 16.45 3.24 -20.55
C ALA A 96 16.55 4.32 -21.65
N ARG A 97 15.90 4.14 -22.82
CA ARG A 97 15.85 5.18 -23.87
C ARG A 97 15.13 6.45 -23.44
N GLU A 98 14.22 6.35 -22.47
CA GLU A 98 13.48 7.46 -21.87
C GLU A 98 14.05 7.84 -20.50
N GLY A 99 15.31 7.48 -20.24
CA GLY A 99 15.99 7.70 -18.95
C GLY A 99 15.28 6.96 -17.82
N GLY A 100 15.27 5.62 -17.86
CA GLY A 100 14.46 4.65 -17.09
C GLY A 100 14.19 4.85 -15.58
N THR A 101 13.88 3.77 -14.88
CA THR A 101 13.62 3.79 -13.43
C THR A 101 14.94 3.73 -12.67
N TYR A 102 15.10 4.57 -11.65
CA TYR A 102 16.35 4.67 -10.89
C TYR A 102 16.10 4.52 -9.40
N LEU A 103 17.05 3.89 -8.72
CA LEU A 103 17.17 3.93 -7.27
C LEU A 103 18.30 4.88 -6.88
N GLU A 104 18.03 5.73 -5.89
CA GLU A 104 18.99 6.60 -5.21
C GLU A 104 19.29 6.06 -3.81
N ALA A 105 20.57 5.90 -3.52
CA ALA A 105 21.09 5.29 -2.31
C ALA A 105 21.17 6.31 -1.16
N PRO A 106 20.80 5.93 0.07
CA PRO A 106 21.14 6.69 1.26
C PRO A 106 22.63 6.96 1.35
N GLY A 107 23.01 8.17 1.78
CA GLY A 107 24.42 8.57 1.90
C GLY A 107 25.20 8.61 0.57
N GLY A 108 24.54 8.41 -0.57
CA GLY A 108 25.17 8.45 -1.89
C GLY A 108 26.06 7.24 -2.22
N ASP A 109 25.90 6.11 -1.52
CA ASP A 109 26.69 4.89 -1.75
C ASP A 109 25.84 3.62 -1.80
N LEU A 110 25.68 3.07 -3.01
CA LEU A 110 24.95 1.82 -3.25
C LEU A 110 25.61 0.61 -2.59
N ALA A 111 26.90 0.66 -2.24
CA ALA A 111 27.55 -0.45 -1.53
C ALA A 111 27.01 -0.67 -0.11
N ALA A 112 26.38 0.36 0.47
CA ALA A 112 25.77 0.36 1.80
C ALA A 112 24.27 0.01 1.80
N VAL A 113 23.64 -0.14 0.62
CA VAL A 113 22.23 -0.52 0.52
C VAL A 113 22.07 -2.01 0.81
N GLU A 114 21.31 -2.34 1.85
CA GLU A 114 20.99 -3.72 2.19
C GLU A 114 19.85 -4.25 1.32
N LEU A 115 19.89 -5.55 0.97
CA LEU A 115 18.82 -6.17 0.20
C LEU A 115 17.49 -6.16 0.95
N ALA A 116 17.52 -6.22 2.29
CA ALA A 116 16.35 -6.14 3.15
C ALA A 116 15.58 -4.82 3.02
N THR A 117 16.17 -3.78 2.42
CA THR A 117 15.53 -2.49 2.16
C THR A 117 15.14 -2.27 0.70
N THR A 118 15.31 -3.28 -0.16
CA THR A 118 15.06 -3.15 -1.61
C THR A 118 14.48 -4.40 -2.28
N VAL A 119 14.35 -5.54 -1.58
CA VAL A 119 13.88 -6.82 -2.12
C VAL A 119 12.66 -7.31 -1.35
N ASP A 120 11.65 -7.78 -2.09
CA ASP A 120 10.42 -8.39 -1.57
C ASP A 120 9.77 -7.57 -0.42
N LEU A 121 9.82 -6.25 -0.51
CA LEU A 121 9.25 -5.35 0.49
C LEU A 121 7.72 -5.37 0.40
N PRO A 122 6.99 -5.49 1.51
CA PRO A 122 5.55 -5.31 1.48
C PRO A 122 5.24 -3.89 0.99
N ALA A 123 4.42 -3.77 -0.04
CA ALA A 123 4.17 -2.50 -0.71
C ALA A 123 2.82 -1.91 -0.30
N VAL A 124 2.82 -0.61 -0.05
CA VAL A 124 1.64 0.25 0.07
C VAL A 124 1.61 1.18 -1.13
N VAL A 125 0.53 1.13 -1.91
CA VAL A 125 0.33 2.02 -3.05
C VAL A 125 -0.63 3.15 -2.66
N VAL A 126 -0.09 4.35 -2.53
CA VAL A 126 -0.84 5.56 -2.17
C VAL A 126 -1.27 6.24 -3.47
N ARG A 127 -2.53 6.06 -3.85
CA ARG A 127 -3.10 6.70 -5.04
C ARG A 127 -3.50 8.13 -4.73
N VAL A 128 -2.84 9.08 -5.37
CA VAL A 128 -3.18 10.51 -5.35
C VAL A 128 -3.72 11.01 -6.69
N THR A 129 -4.01 10.07 -7.60
CA THR A 129 -4.68 10.29 -8.88
C THR A 129 -6.01 11.00 -8.68
N GLY A 130 -6.14 12.22 -9.21
CA GLY A 130 -7.38 13.00 -9.15
C GLY A 130 -7.58 13.85 -7.89
N ALA A 131 -6.64 13.85 -6.94
CA ALA A 131 -6.60 14.90 -5.91
C ALA A 131 -6.36 16.25 -6.60
N ARG A 132 -6.92 17.35 -6.05
CA ARG A 132 -6.58 18.70 -6.54
C ARG A 132 -5.05 18.83 -6.49
N ARG A 133 -4.45 19.14 -7.63
CA ARG A 133 -3.01 19.34 -7.87
C ARG A 133 -2.33 19.99 -6.65
N GLY A 134 -1.34 19.32 -6.05
CA GLY A 134 -0.69 19.75 -4.82
C GLY A 134 0.24 18.69 -4.20
N ALA A 135 1.07 19.13 -3.24
CA ALA A 135 2.02 18.27 -2.55
C ALA A 135 1.31 17.14 -1.77
N VAL A 136 1.86 15.93 -1.84
CA VAL A 136 1.40 14.78 -1.06
C VAL A 136 1.76 15.02 0.40
N GLY A 137 0.74 15.34 1.20
CA GLY A 137 0.88 15.61 2.63
C GLY A 137 0.61 14.39 3.50
N VAL A 138 0.88 14.54 4.81
CA VAL A 138 0.66 13.49 5.82
C VAL A 138 -0.77 12.93 5.79
N GLY A 139 -1.79 13.77 5.54
CA GLY A 139 -3.18 13.32 5.50
C GLY A 139 -3.48 12.25 4.43
N SER A 140 -2.70 12.20 3.35
CA SER A 140 -2.81 11.16 2.32
C SER A 140 -2.11 9.86 2.70
N LEU A 141 -1.15 9.91 3.63
CA LEU A 141 -0.32 8.78 4.05
C LEU A 141 -0.81 8.14 5.35
N ALA A 142 -1.33 8.95 6.27
CA ALA A 142 -1.80 8.53 7.60
C ALA A 142 -2.82 7.38 7.63
N PRO A 143 -3.68 7.16 6.59
CA PRO A 143 -4.57 6.01 6.56
C PRO A 143 -3.89 4.65 6.36
N PHE A 144 -2.60 4.61 5.98
CA PHE A 144 -1.88 3.38 5.65
C PHE A 144 -0.87 3.00 6.73
N ASP A 145 -0.68 1.69 6.96
CA ASP A 145 0.44 1.18 7.74
C ASP A 145 1.70 1.15 6.88
N VAL A 146 2.61 2.08 7.12
CA VAL A 146 3.84 2.24 6.34
C VAL A 146 5.06 1.60 6.99
N ARG A 147 4.92 1.07 8.22
CA ARG A 147 6.04 0.53 8.98
C ARG A 147 6.59 -0.72 8.31
N GLY A 148 7.86 -0.74 7.94
CA GLY A 148 8.47 -1.88 7.26
C GLY A 148 8.10 -1.99 5.78
N HIS A 149 7.38 -1.02 5.21
CA HIS A 149 6.84 -1.10 3.85
C HIS A 149 7.63 -0.26 2.84
N ALA A 150 7.53 -0.65 1.57
CA ALA A 150 7.77 0.23 0.43
C ALA A 150 6.52 1.09 0.18
N VAL A 151 6.63 2.41 0.33
CA VAL A 151 5.54 3.35 0.09
C VAL A 151 5.64 3.89 -1.34
N LEU A 152 4.73 3.49 -2.21
CA LEU A 152 4.72 3.83 -3.63
C LEU A 152 3.64 4.89 -3.89
N LEU A 153 4.07 6.09 -4.24
CA LEU A 153 3.20 7.21 -4.60
C LEU A 153 2.78 7.06 -6.05
N HIS A 154 1.48 6.88 -6.27
CA HIS A 154 0.90 6.80 -7.60
C HIS A 154 0.17 8.10 -7.94
N THR A 155 0.84 8.91 -8.77
CA THR A 155 0.38 10.23 -9.17
C THR A 155 -0.45 10.19 -10.46
N GLY A 156 -0.28 9.14 -11.28
CA GLY A 156 -0.99 8.96 -12.55
C GLY A 156 -0.34 9.71 -13.71
N VAL A 157 0.79 10.38 -13.50
CA VAL A 157 1.49 11.12 -14.57
C VAL A 157 1.98 10.21 -15.69
N ARG A 158 2.06 8.91 -15.43
CA ARG A 158 2.43 7.88 -16.41
C ARG A 158 1.24 7.15 -17.03
N GLU A 159 0.02 7.36 -16.53
CA GLU A 159 -1.19 6.78 -17.13
C GLU A 159 -1.58 7.59 -18.38
N GLY A 160 -1.65 6.94 -19.55
CA GLY A 160 -2.36 7.51 -20.71
C GLY A 160 -1.57 8.37 -21.72
N HIS A 161 -0.24 8.37 -21.72
CA HIS A 161 0.52 9.06 -22.77
C HIS A 161 0.76 8.15 -23.98
N GLY A 162 -0.24 8.09 -24.87
CA GLY A 162 0.00 7.71 -26.26
C GLY A 162 1.03 8.64 -26.89
N GLU A 163 1.85 8.11 -27.80
CA GLU A 163 2.89 8.84 -28.51
C GLU A 163 2.38 10.20 -29.02
N GLY A 164 2.93 11.27 -28.45
CA GLY A 164 2.76 12.63 -28.95
C GLY A 164 1.71 13.47 -28.24
N HIS A 165 1.99 13.97 -27.04
CA HIS A 165 1.55 15.31 -26.64
C HIS A 165 2.61 15.96 -25.75
N GLY A 166 2.87 17.24 -26.03
CA GLY A 166 4.01 17.99 -25.54
C GLY A 166 4.08 18.14 -24.03
N GLU A 167 5.31 18.46 -23.59
CA GLU A 167 5.70 18.83 -22.24
C GLU A 167 4.57 19.56 -21.49
N VAL A 168 3.89 18.84 -20.59
CA VAL A 168 3.07 19.48 -19.57
C VAL A 168 4.04 20.01 -18.51
N HIS A 169 4.70 21.12 -18.82
CA HIS A 169 5.35 21.98 -17.84
C HIS A 169 4.26 22.59 -16.96
N GLY A 170 3.93 21.94 -15.84
CA GLY A 170 3.06 22.53 -14.83
C GLY A 170 2.40 21.49 -13.92
N GLU A 171 2.90 21.45 -12.68
CA GLU A 171 2.33 20.82 -11.47
C GLU A 171 2.79 19.37 -11.21
N VAL A 172 3.94 19.26 -10.54
CA VAL A 172 4.55 18.01 -10.07
C VAL A 172 3.85 17.57 -8.77
N HIS A 173 3.37 16.33 -8.73
CA HIS A 173 2.95 15.69 -7.48
C HIS A 173 4.20 15.35 -6.65
N CYS A 174 4.72 16.34 -5.94
CA CYS A 174 5.86 16.20 -5.05
C CYS A 174 5.43 15.73 -3.65
N LEU A 175 6.35 15.12 -2.91
CA LEU A 175 6.18 14.78 -1.50
C LEU A 175 6.45 16.03 -0.65
N ALA A 176 5.51 16.37 0.26
CA ALA A 176 5.74 17.47 1.19
C ALA A 176 6.89 17.14 2.17
N PRO A 177 7.72 18.11 2.59
CA PRO A 177 8.82 17.85 3.53
C PRO A 177 8.34 17.21 4.85
N GLU A 178 7.20 17.67 5.37
CA GLU A 178 6.61 17.15 6.61
C GLU A 178 6.10 15.71 6.43
N ALA A 179 5.67 15.37 5.20
CA ALA A 179 5.27 14.01 4.86
C ALA A 179 6.47 13.06 4.78
N ALA A 180 7.61 13.52 4.27
CA ALA A 180 8.86 12.76 4.29
C ALA A 180 9.34 12.48 5.71
N ALA A 181 9.34 13.50 6.59
CA ALA A 181 9.68 13.33 8.00
C ALA A 181 8.74 12.32 8.69
N TRP A 182 7.44 12.41 8.43
CA TRP A 182 6.47 11.47 8.96
C TRP A 182 6.71 10.03 8.49
N LEU A 183 7.05 9.80 7.22
CA LEU A 183 7.39 8.46 6.70
C LEU A 183 8.59 7.85 7.41
N VAL A 184 9.62 8.66 7.69
CA VAL A 184 10.79 8.23 8.48
C VAL A 184 10.36 7.84 9.89
N GLU A 185 9.59 8.69 10.57
CA GLU A 185 9.13 8.45 11.95
C GLU A 185 8.25 7.19 12.06
N GLN A 186 7.42 6.92 11.05
CA GLN A 186 6.58 5.72 11.00
C GLN A 186 7.33 4.46 10.56
N GLY A 187 8.57 4.59 10.08
CA GLY A 187 9.45 3.48 9.74
C GLY A 187 9.20 2.91 8.34
N ALA A 188 8.90 3.77 7.36
CA ALA A 188 8.95 3.39 5.95
C ALA A 188 10.37 2.96 5.56
N VAL A 189 10.48 1.89 4.78
CA VAL A 189 11.78 1.27 4.43
C VAL A 189 12.28 1.75 3.07
N LEU A 190 11.36 2.10 2.18
CA LEU A 190 11.64 2.62 0.84
C LEU A 190 10.50 3.53 0.40
N VAL A 191 10.82 4.60 -0.34
CA VAL A 191 9.80 5.47 -0.95
C VAL A 191 9.95 5.46 -2.47
N GLY A 192 8.86 5.19 -3.17
CA GLY A 192 8.79 5.15 -4.63
C GLY A 192 7.81 6.18 -5.19
N THR A 193 8.03 6.66 -6.42
CA THR A 193 7.06 7.50 -7.15
C THR A 193 7.09 7.21 -8.66
N ASP A 194 5.96 7.34 -9.33
CA ASP A 194 5.86 7.33 -10.81
C ASP A 194 6.25 8.68 -11.46
N ALA A 195 6.37 9.73 -10.65
CA ALA A 195 6.83 11.04 -11.10
C ALA A 195 8.31 11.06 -11.52
N ASP A 196 8.69 12.09 -12.28
CA ASP A 196 10.08 12.34 -12.67
C ASP A 196 11.00 12.64 -11.48
N GLY A 197 10.42 13.10 -10.36
CA GLY A 197 11.13 13.39 -9.14
C GLY A 197 10.22 13.38 -7.92
N LEU A 198 10.79 13.08 -6.75
CA LEU A 198 10.08 13.12 -5.46
C LEU A 198 9.81 14.54 -4.94
N ASP A 199 10.72 15.47 -5.22
CA ASP A 199 10.61 16.87 -4.82
C ASP A 199 10.06 17.73 -5.95
N ASP A 200 9.53 18.91 -5.59
CA ASP A 200 9.23 19.96 -6.56
C ASP A 200 10.52 20.45 -7.21
N CYS A 201 10.64 20.26 -8.53
CA CYS A 201 11.79 20.70 -9.31
C CYS A 201 12.03 22.22 -9.26
N ALA A 202 11.04 23.02 -8.84
CA ALA A 202 11.20 24.46 -8.63
C ALA A 202 12.03 24.80 -7.37
N HIS A 203 12.25 23.84 -6.47
CA HIS A 203 13.02 24.03 -5.23
C HIS A 203 14.38 23.32 -5.32
N GLU A 204 15.47 24.09 -5.31
CA GLU A 204 16.84 23.55 -5.35
C GLU A 204 17.16 22.63 -4.15
N ALA A 205 16.57 22.92 -2.98
CA ALA A 205 16.90 22.28 -1.70
C ALA A 205 16.40 20.83 -1.53
N ARG A 206 15.57 20.29 -2.45
CA ARG A 206 15.08 18.89 -2.44
C ARG A 206 14.81 18.29 -1.03
N PRO A 207 14.03 18.97 -0.18
CA PRO A 207 13.96 18.68 1.25
C PRO A 207 13.37 17.31 1.60
N ALA A 208 12.43 16.78 0.81
CA ALA A 208 11.86 15.47 1.06
C ALA A 208 12.88 14.37 0.77
N ARG A 209 13.62 14.48 -0.34
CA ARG A 209 14.72 13.57 -0.67
C ARG A 209 15.82 13.61 0.38
N GLU A 210 16.28 14.79 0.78
CA GLU A 210 17.33 14.92 1.79
C GLU A 210 16.92 14.28 3.12
N THR A 211 15.66 14.48 3.53
CA THR A 211 15.10 13.87 4.74
C THR A 211 15.12 12.34 4.68
N LEU A 212 14.65 11.76 3.57
CA LEU A 212 14.60 10.30 3.41
C LEU A 212 15.99 9.67 3.33
N LEU A 213 16.85 10.20 2.45
CA LEU A 213 18.20 9.67 2.25
C LEU A 213 19.07 9.85 3.50
N GLY A 214 18.92 10.97 4.21
CA GLY A 214 19.60 11.24 5.48
C GLY A 214 19.17 10.30 6.60
N ALA A 215 17.94 9.77 6.54
CA ALA A 215 17.40 8.79 7.48
C ALA A 215 17.67 7.33 7.08
N GLY A 216 18.37 7.07 5.97
CA GLY A 216 18.63 5.70 5.52
C GLY A 216 17.55 5.09 4.62
N VAL A 217 16.58 5.87 4.15
CA VAL A 217 15.46 5.39 3.31
C VAL A 217 15.79 5.61 1.83
N PRO A 218 15.98 4.55 1.03
CA PRO A 218 16.23 4.67 -0.41
C PRO A 218 15.02 5.24 -1.14
N VAL A 219 15.28 5.93 -2.26
CA VAL A 219 14.25 6.54 -3.10
C VAL A 219 14.26 5.91 -4.49
N VAL A 220 13.08 5.55 -5.01
CA VAL A 220 12.90 5.04 -6.38
C VAL A 220 11.98 5.96 -7.16
N GLU A 221 12.41 6.39 -8.34
CA GLU A 221 11.66 7.36 -9.15
C GLU A 221 11.37 6.82 -10.54
N ARG A 222 10.38 7.43 -11.19
CA ARG A 222 9.95 7.08 -12.56
C ARG A 222 9.48 5.63 -12.64
N LEU A 223 8.73 5.19 -11.63
CA LEU A 223 8.03 3.91 -11.69
C LEU A 223 6.91 3.93 -12.73
N THR A 224 6.62 2.79 -13.33
CA THR A 224 5.47 2.55 -14.20
C THR A 224 4.57 1.48 -13.60
N GLY A 225 3.42 1.20 -14.22
CA GLY A 225 2.61 0.03 -13.90
C GLY A 225 1.97 0.02 -12.50
N LEU A 226 2.05 1.13 -11.75
CA LEU A 226 1.47 1.26 -10.41
C LEU A 226 -0.06 1.17 -10.43
N ASP A 227 -0.70 1.44 -11.57
CA ASP A 227 -2.12 1.21 -11.85
C ASP A 227 -2.51 -0.29 -11.72
N GLY A 228 -1.58 -1.17 -12.07
CA GLY A 228 -1.74 -2.63 -11.99
C GLY A 228 -1.56 -3.23 -10.60
N LEU A 229 -1.18 -2.44 -9.59
CA LEU A 229 -0.93 -2.92 -8.22
C LEU A 229 -2.15 -2.73 -7.30
N PRO A 230 -2.42 -3.68 -6.38
CA PRO A 230 -3.40 -3.44 -5.32
C PRO A 230 -2.87 -2.38 -4.33
N PRO A 231 -3.76 -1.71 -3.56
CA PRO A 231 -3.33 -0.74 -2.53
C PRO A 231 -2.38 -1.33 -1.49
N THR A 232 -2.51 -2.62 -1.17
CA THR A 232 -1.64 -3.38 -0.26
C THR A 232 -1.55 -4.84 -0.71
N GLY A 233 -0.55 -5.58 -0.20
CA GLY A 233 -0.40 -7.03 -0.42
C GLY A 233 0.51 -7.42 -1.60
N ALA A 234 1.06 -6.45 -2.33
CA ALA A 234 2.13 -6.70 -3.28
C ALA A 234 3.50 -6.73 -2.58
N LEU A 235 4.46 -7.46 -3.15
CA LEU A 235 5.87 -7.44 -2.74
C LEU A 235 6.68 -6.71 -3.80
N PHE A 236 7.29 -5.58 -3.43
CA PHE A 236 8.06 -4.71 -4.31
C PHE A 236 9.56 -5.00 -4.25
N THR A 237 10.22 -4.99 -5.40
CA THR A 237 11.66 -5.14 -5.53
C THR A 237 12.25 -4.08 -6.46
N ALA A 238 13.33 -3.45 -6.02
CA ALA A 238 14.16 -2.50 -6.78
C ALA A 238 15.64 -2.65 -6.38
N ALA A 239 16.18 -3.87 -6.44
CA ALA A 239 17.56 -4.14 -6.02
C ALA A 239 18.58 -3.47 -6.96
N PRO A 240 19.49 -2.63 -6.44
CA PRO A 240 20.57 -2.07 -7.25
C PRO A 240 21.77 -3.03 -7.35
N PRO A 241 22.62 -2.90 -8.39
CA PRO A 241 23.96 -3.47 -8.33
C PRO A 241 24.75 -2.86 -7.15
N ARG A 242 25.59 -3.68 -6.51
CA ARG A 242 26.42 -3.25 -5.39
C ARG A 242 27.66 -2.52 -5.89
N LEU A 243 27.58 -1.19 -6.00
CA LEU A 243 28.63 -0.33 -6.55
C LEU A 243 29.14 0.66 -5.49
N LEU A 244 30.45 0.70 -5.28
CA LEU A 244 31.09 1.60 -4.31
C LEU A 244 31.15 3.03 -4.85
N GLY A 245 30.71 4.00 -4.06
CA GLY A 245 30.83 5.43 -4.37
C GLY A 245 29.90 5.91 -5.48
N VAL A 246 28.88 5.10 -5.82
CA VAL A 246 27.83 5.45 -6.79
C VAL A 246 26.55 5.67 -6.00
N GLY A 247 25.93 6.85 -6.15
CA GLY A 247 24.71 7.19 -5.40
C GLY A 247 23.40 6.88 -6.11
N ARG A 248 23.40 6.70 -7.44
CA ARG A 248 22.17 6.46 -8.22
C ARG A 248 22.43 5.58 -9.42
N VAL A 249 21.53 4.64 -9.68
CA VAL A 249 21.67 3.64 -10.76
C VAL A 249 20.32 3.25 -11.33
N PRO A 250 20.22 2.93 -12.63
CA PRO A 250 19.00 2.35 -13.17
C PRO A 250 18.75 0.98 -12.54
N VAL A 251 17.48 0.70 -12.23
CA VAL A 251 17.05 -0.57 -11.66
C VAL A 251 15.88 -1.13 -12.46
N ARG A 252 15.80 -2.46 -12.52
CA ARG A 252 14.62 -3.15 -13.03
C ARG A 252 13.67 -3.39 -11.87
N ALA A 253 12.81 -2.42 -11.61
CA ALA A 253 11.82 -2.50 -10.55
C ALA A 253 10.63 -3.38 -10.96
N TYR A 254 10.17 -4.23 -10.06
CA TYR A 254 8.98 -5.06 -10.29
C TYR A 254 8.25 -5.32 -8.98
N ALA A 255 7.01 -5.76 -9.07
CA ALA A 255 6.25 -6.26 -7.93
C ALA A 255 5.66 -7.65 -8.19
N ARG A 256 5.62 -8.47 -7.16
CA ARG A 256 4.86 -9.72 -7.12
C ARG A 256 3.50 -9.42 -6.53
N VAL A 257 2.45 -9.74 -7.29
CA VAL A 257 1.06 -9.55 -6.88
C VAL A 257 0.42 -10.94 -6.74
N PRO A 258 -0.24 -11.24 -5.59
CA PRO A 258 -1.01 -12.46 -5.46
C PRO A 258 -2.10 -12.52 -6.54
N VAL A 259 -2.17 -13.60 -7.31
CA VAL A 259 -3.28 -13.82 -8.24
C VAL A 259 -4.39 -14.52 -7.47
N ALA A 260 -5.57 -13.90 -7.42
CA ALA A 260 -6.79 -14.46 -6.87
C ALA A 260 -7.28 -15.68 -7.67
#